data_AF-A0A8H9K5H0-F1
#
_entry.id   AF-A0A8H9K5H0-F1
#
_cell.length_a   1.000
_cell.length_b   1.000
_cell.length_c   1.000
_cell.angle_alpha   90.00
_cell.angle_beta   90.00
_cell.angle_gamma   90.00
#
_symmetry.space_group_name_H-M   'P 1'
#
loop_
_entity.id
_entity.type
_entity.pdbx_description
1 polymer ?
#
loop_
_entity_poly.entity_id
_entity_poly.type
_entity_poly.pdbx_seq_one_letter_code
_entity_poly.pdbx_strand_id
1 'polypeptide(L)'
;MKLSRVNLKHMRCPFALKAAKVAITKFATAGNGLEIVSIEPSLKRDIEYYLSHTPELGLELSSDKTSKLNEELIAEWMTQTNVDDSEIIESIKGIDKVTTLIITPSKGQ
;
A
#
# COMPACT_ATOMS: atom_id res chain seq x y z
N MET A 1 14.05 -10.56 6.43
CA MET A 1 13.29 -10.54 5.16
C MET A 1 13.42 -9.17 4.54
N LYS A 2 13.80 -9.06 3.26
CA LYS A 2 13.86 -7.76 2.58
C LYS A 2 12.46 -7.37 2.14
N LEU A 3 12.00 -6.17 2.49
CA LEU A 3 10.71 -5.65 2.05
C LEU A 3 10.90 -4.75 0.83
N SER A 4 10.15 -5.00 -0.23
CA SER A 4 9.96 -4.02 -1.32
C SER A 4 8.84 -3.09 -0.90
N ARG A 5 9.06 -1.77 -0.92
CA ARG A 5 8.06 -0.79 -0.49
C ARG A 5 7.43 -0.10 -1.69
N VAL A 6 6.10 0.03 -1.66
CA VAL A 6 5.31 0.80 -2.61
C VAL A 6 4.53 1.88 -1.86
N ASN A 7 4.78 3.13 -2.22
CA ASN A 7 4.16 4.30 -1.62
C ASN A 7 2.98 4.76 -2.49
N LEU A 8 1.75 4.53 -2.04
CA LEU A 8 0.49 4.92 -2.70
C LEU A 8 -0.15 6.15 -2.03
N LYS A 9 0.69 6.97 -1.41
CA LYS A 9 0.27 8.03 -0.48
C LYS A 9 -0.34 9.26 -1.16
N HIS A 10 -0.22 9.34 -2.47
CA HIS A 10 -0.81 10.36 -3.36
C HIS A 10 -1.93 9.78 -4.23
N MET A 11 -2.36 8.54 -3.95
CA MET A 11 -3.38 7.86 -4.76
C MET A 11 -4.62 7.59 -3.94
N ARG A 12 -5.77 7.84 -4.54
CA ARG A 12 -7.09 7.49 -4.03
C ARG A 12 -7.75 6.44 -4.92
N CYS A 13 -8.89 5.91 -4.50
CA CYS A 13 -9.70 5.03 -5.34
C CYS A 13 -10.09 5.74 -6.66
N PRO A 14 -10.01 5.08 -7.83
CA PRO A 14 -9.63 3.68 -8.06
C PRO A 14 -8.12 3.45 -8.31
N PHE A 15 -7.32 4.51 -8.40
CA PHE A 15 -5.91 4.43 -8.78
C PHE A 15 -5.05 3.70 -7.75
N ALA A 16 -5.28 3.92 -6.45
CA ALA A 16 -4.59 3.23 -5.37
C ALA A 16 -4.76 1.71 -5.47
N LEU A 17 -5.98 1.25 -5.72
CA LEU A 17 -6.27 -0.18 -5.86
C LEU A 17 -5.59 -0.77 -7.11
N LYS A 18 -5.65 -0.06 -8.25
CA LYS A 18 -5.00 -0.51 -9.48
C LYS A 18 -3.48 -0.64 -9.30
N ALA A 19 -2.85 0.37 -8.69
CA ALA A 19 -1.41 0.36 -8.42
C ALA A 19 -1.02 -0.75 -7.43
N ALA A 20 -1.80 -0.96 -6.37
CA ALA A 20 -1.60 -2.05 -5.42
C ALA A 20 -1.65 -3.42 -6.10
N LYS A 21 -2.68 -3.69 -6.92
CA LYS A 21 -2.81 -4.96 -7.66
C LYS A 21 -1.59 -5.21 -8.55
N VAL A 22 -1.17 -4.21 -9.33
CA VAL A 22 0.02 -4.32 -10.19
C VAL A 22 1.28 -4.63 -9.37
N ALA A 23 1.46 -3.97 -8.23
CA ALA A 23 2.59 -4.23 -7.34
C ALA A 23 2.57 -5.66 -6.80
N ILE A 24 1.40 -6.12 -6.32
CA ILE A 24 1.19 -7.48 -5.79
C ILE A 24 1.51 -8.54 -6.85
N THR A 25 0.95 -8.41 -8.05
CA THR A 25 1.19 -9.38 -9.15
C THR A 25 2.66 -9.42 -9.55
N LYS A 26 3.33 -8.26 -9.68
CA LYS A 26 4.77 -8.20 -10.00
C LYS A 26 5.64 -8.82 -8.92
N PHE A 27 5.20 -8.71 -7.67
CA PHE A 27 5.96 -9.17 -6.52
C PHE A 27 5.82 -10.67 -6.25
N ALA A 28 4.71 -11.30 -6.66
CA ALA A 28 4.43 -12.73 -6.43
C ALA A 28 5.59 -13.65 -6.86
N THR A 29 6.42 -13.23 -7.81
CA THR A 29 7.55 -14.02 -8.34
C THR A 29 8.89 -13.77 -7.63
N ALA A 30 8.97 -12.85 -6.67
CA ALA A 30 10.24 -12.33 -6.13
C ALA A 30 10.68 -12.92 -4.78
N GLY A 31 9.83 -13.72 -4.11
CA GLY A 31 10.16 -14.42 -2.84
C GLY A 31 10.48 -13.54 -1.62
N ASN A 32 10.22 -12.23 -1.69
CA ASN A 32 10.50 -11.25 -0.63
C ASN A 32 9.23 -10.97 0.21
N GLY A 33 9.17 -9.84 0.94
CA GLY A 33 7.90 -9.25 1.45
C GLY A 33 7.56 -7.95 0.70
N LEU A 34 6.29 -7.60 0.54
CA LEU A 34 5.81 -6.36 -0.08
C LEU A 34 5.14 -5.49 0.97
N GLU A 35 5.64 -4.27 1.15
CA GLU A 35 5.06 -3.25 2.00
C GLU A 35 4.30 -2.23 1.13
N ILE A 36 3.01 -2.06 1.36
CA ILE A 36 2.17 -1.06 0.70
C ILE A 36 1.77 -0.01 1.73
N VAL A 37 2.14 1.25 1.50
CA VAL A 37 1.74 2.38 2.35
C VAL A 37 0.73 3.23 1.60
N SER A 38 -0.45 3.42 2.18
CA SER A 38 -1.60 4.05 1.52
C SER A 38 -2.39 4.96 2.45
N ILE A 39 -3.03 5.97 1.86
CA ILE A 39 -4.03 6.84 2.49
C ILE A 39 -5.47 6.42 2.16
N GLU A 40 -5.66 5.50 1.21
CA GLU A 40 -6.97 5.08 0.74
C GLU A 40 -7.65 4.17 1.79
N PRO A 41 -8.77 4.60 2.41
CA PRO A 41 -9.37 3.86 3.53
C PRO A 41 -9.88 2.47 3.15
N SER A 42 -10.37 2.28 1.92
CA SER A 42 -10.90 0.98 1.49
C SER A 42 -9.83 -0.03 1.12
N LEU A 43 -8.56 0.39 0.97
CA LEU A 43 -7.54 -0.40 0.31
C LEU A 43 -7.28 -1.74 1.00
N LYS A 44 -7.30 -1.77 2.35
CA LYS A 44 -7.13 -3.02 3.10
C LYS A 44 -8.17 -4.06 2.67
N ARG A 45 -9.45 -3.72 2.78
CA ARG A 45 -10.57 -4.58 2.41
C ARG A 45 -10.48 -5.02 0.96
N ASP A 46 -10.14 -4.09 0.06
CA ASP A 46 -10.07 -4.37 -1.36
C ASP A 46 -8.88 -5.30 -1.72
N ILE A 47 -7.77 -5.23 -0.95
CA ILE A 47 -6.63 -6.16 -1.06
C ILE A 47 -6.95 -7.53 -0.47
N GLU A 48 -7.61 -7.60 0.69
CA GLU A 48 -8.07 -8.87 1.27
C GLU A 48 -9.00 -9.61 0.29
N TYR A 49 -9.93 -8.87 -0.31
CA TYR A 49 -10.80 -9.40 -1.35
C TYR A 49 -10.00 -9.86 -2.57
N TYR A 50 -9.04 -9.07 -3.04
CA TYR A 50 -8.20 -9.45 -4.19
C TYR A 50 -7.41 -10.74 -3.93
N LEU A 51 -6.69 -10.84 -2.80
CA LEU A 51 -5.87 -12.00 -2.48
C LEU A 51 -6.70 -13.29 -2.33
N SER A 52 -7.90 -13.20 -1.74
CA SER A 52 -8.81 -14.36 -1.62
C SER A 52 -9.36 -14.86 -2.96
N HIS A 53 -9.36 -14.02 -4.00
CA HIS A 53 -9.81 -14.35 -5.34
C HIS A 53 -8.67 -14.63 -6.33
N THR A 54 -7.42 -14.54 -5.88
CA THR A 54 -6.23 -14.90 -6.66
C THR A 54 -5.30 -15.82 -5.87
N PRO A 55 -5.80 -16.99 -5.39
CA PRO A 55 -4.99 -17.92 -4.59
C PRO A 55 -3.78 -18.47 -5.34
N GLU A 56 -3.80 -18.46 -6.67
CA GLU A 56 -2.69 -18.87 -7.54
C GLU A 56 -1.42 -18.02 -7.37
N LEU A 57 -1.52 -16.82 -6.78
CA LEU A 57 -0.35 -16.01 -6.46
C LEU A 57 0.43 -16.53 -5.24
N GLY A 58 -0.18 -17.39 -4.41
CA GLY A 58 0.47 -17.91 -3.20
C GLY A 58 0.87 -16.82 -2.21
N LEU A 59 0.09 -15.74 -2.11
CA LEU A 59 0.35 -14.57 -1.26
C LEU A 59 -0.72 -14.40 -0.19
N GLU A 60 -0.33 -13.86 0.97
CA GLU A 60 -1.22 -13.53 2.08
C GLU A 60 -0.96 -12.12 2.62
N LEU A 61 -2.00 -11.48 3.16
CA LEU A 61 -1.85 -10.29 3.99
C LEU A 61 -1.35 -10.73 5.38
N SER A 62 -0.05 -10.59 5.61
CA SER A 62 0.62 -11.07 6.82
C SER A 62 0.49 -10.14 8.01
N SER A 63 0.40 -8.83 7.77
CA SER A 63 0.12 -7.83 8.81
C SER A 63 -0.40 -6.53 8.22
N ASP A 64 -1.09 -5.76 9.05
CA ASP A 64 -1.48 -4.39 8.76
C ASP A 64 -1.28 -3.49 9.97
N LYS A 65 -0.98 -2.22 9.70
CA LYS A 65 -0.86 -1.17 10.71
C LYS A 65 -1.54 0.09 10.21
N THR A 66 -2.43 0.64 11.02
CA THR A 66 -2.98 1.99 10.81
C THR A 66 -2.28 2.96 11.75
N SER A 67 -1.92 4.14 11.26
CA SER A 67 -1.32 5.21 12.06
C SER A 67 -1.97 6.54 11.70
N LYS A 68 -1.95 7.49 12.63
CA LYS A 68 -2.48 8.83 12.38
C LYS A 68 -1.59 9.52 11.35
N LEU A 69 -2.19 10.17 10.35
CA LEU A 69 -1.48 11.08 9.47
C LEU A 69 -1.15 12.34 10.28
N ASN A 70 0.13 12.62 10.49
CA ASN A 70 0.62 13.79 11.21
C ASN A 70 1.53 14.64 10.31
N GLU A 71 1.85 15.86 10.76
CA GLU A 71 2.66 16.81 9.99
C GLU A 71 4.06 16.28 9.69
N GLU A 72 4.64 15.51 10.61
CA GLU A 72 5.96 14.87 10.42
C GLU A 72 5.96 13.87 9.26
N LEU A 73 4.95 12.99 9.20
CA LEU A 73 4.76 12.07 8.07
C LEU A 73 4.51 12.81 6.76
N ILE A 74 3.71 13.88 6.78
CA ILE A 74 3.44 14.67 5.58
C ILE A 74 4.74 15.31 5.07
N ALA A 75 5.52 15.92 5.96
CA ALA A 75 6.81 16.52 5.62
C ALA A 75 7.80 15.47 5.07
N GLU A 76 7.88 14.30 5.71
CA GLU A 76 8.69 13.18 5.20
C GLU A 76 8.26 12.81 3.77
N TRP A 77 6.96 12.79 3.48
CA TRP A 77 6.47 12.39 2.16
C TRP A 77 6.81 13.40 1.08
N MET A 78 6.65 14.70 1.37
CA MET A 78 7.04 15.78 0.46
C MET A 78 8.52 15.67 0.07
N THR A 79 9.40 15.23 0.98
CA THR A 79 10.84 15.05 0.67
C THR A 79 11.17 13.77 -0.12
N GLN A 80 10.29 12.77 -0.14
CA GLN A 80 10.54 11.45 -0.73
C GLN A 80 9.95 11.29 -2.14
N THR A 81 9.11 12.21 -2.59
CA THR A 81 8.36 12.08 -3.84
C THR A 81 8.83 13.07 -4.89
N ASN A 82 9.03 12.60 -6.13
CA ASN A 82 9.16 13.48 -7.30
C ASN A 82 7.79 13.98 -7.80
N VAL A 83 6.82 14.09 -6.90
CA VAL A 83 5.42 14.51 -7.18
C VAL A 83 5.28 15.94 -6.66
N ASP A 84 4.51 16.77 -7.37
CA ASP A 84 4.23 18.15 -6.96
C ASP A 84 3.55 18.17 -5.57
N ASP A 85 4.03 19.04 -4.68
CA ASP A 85 3.51 19.18 -3.31
C ASP A 85 2.00 19.46 -3.29
N SER A 86 1.47 20.17 -4.28
CA SER A 86 0.05 20.49 -4.39
C SER A 86 -0.83 19.25 -4.60
N GLU A 87 -0.35 18.27 -5.37
CA GLU A 87 -1.07 17.00 -5.60
C GLU A 87 -1.13 16.15 -4.33
N ILE A 88 -0.06 16.18 -3.52
CA ILE A 88 -0.01 15.47 -2.24
C ILE A 88 -1.01 16.08 -1.26
N ILE A 89 -0.99 17.41 -1.11
CA ILE A 89 -1.89 18.15 -0.21
C ILE A 89 -3.35 17.90 -0.58
N GLU A 90 -3.68 17.93 -1.87
CA GLU A 90 -5.04 17.65 -2.33
C GLU A 90 -5.46 16.20 -2.02
N SER A 91 -4.57 15.23 -2.28
CA SER A 91 -4.83 13.81 -2.06
C SER A 91 -5.09 13.44 -0.60
N ILE A 92 -4.42 14.11 0.34
CA ILE A 92 -4.55 13.87 1.78
C ILE A 92 -5.68 14.68 2.43
N LYS A 93 -6.36 15.56 1.69
CA LYS A 93 -7.45 16.38 2.23
C LYS A 93 -8.57 15.49 2.78
N GLY A 94 -8.90 15.69 4.06
CA GLY A 94 -9.91 14.90 4.76
C GLY A 94 -9.47 13.49 5.16
N ILE A 95 -8.16 13.18 5.05
CA ILE A 95 -7.57 11.94 5.54
C ILE A 95 -6.89 12.19 6.88
N ASP A 96 -7.16 11.32 7.85
CA ASP A 96 -6.56 11.35 9.19
C ASP A 96 -5.66 10.14 9.46
N LYS A 97 -5.59 9.19 8.53
CA LYS A 97 -4.97 7.87 8.73
C LYS A 97 -4.15 7.42 7.54
N VAL A 98 -3.11 6.66 7.86
CA VAL A 98 -2.24 5.97 6.91
C VAL A 98 -2.26 4.50 7.25
N THR A 99 -2.47 3.67 6.25
CA THR A 99 -2.47 2.21 6.38
C THR A 99 -1.21 1.66 5.72
N THR A 100 -0.47 0.84 6.46
CA THR A 100 0.64 0.03 5.96
C THR A 100 0.19 -1.42 5.94
N LEU A 101 0.36 -2.10 4.80
CA LEU A 101 -0.02 -3.49 4.58
C LEU A 101 1.24 -4.28 4.20
N ILE A 102 1.48 -5.41 4.86
CA ILE A 102 2.59 -6.31 4.55
C ILE A 102 2.06 -7.59 3.93
N ILE A 103 2.45 -7.84 2.69
CA ILE A 103 2.08 -9.01 1.91
C ILE A 103 3.30 -9.92 1.79
N THR A 104 3.12 -11.21 2.08
CA THR A 104 4.20 -12.22 2.02
C THR A 104 3.72 -13.48 1.30
N PRO A 105 4.64 -14.36 0.86
CA PRO A 105 4.27 -15.71 0.47
C PRO A 105 3.49 -16.42 1.58
N SER A 106 2.43 -17.13 1.21
CA SER A 106 1.65 -17.96 2.13
C SER A 106 2.52 -19.08 2.69
N LYS A 107 2.49 -19.27 4.01
CA LYS A 107 3.22 -20.35 4.69
C LYS A 107 2.53 -21.70 4.44
N GLY A 108 2.62 -22.25 3.22
CA GLY A 108 1.95 -23.52 2.93
C GLY A 108 1.94 -24.01 1.48
N GLN A 109 2.72 -23.41 0.58
CA GLN A 109 2.97 -23.94 -0.76
C GLN A 109 4.45 -24.30 -0.94
#